data_AF-A0A0F0GE05-F1
#
_entry.id   AF-A0A0F0GE05-F1
#
_cell.length_a   1.000
_cell.length_b   1.000
_cell.length_c   1.000
_cell.angle_alpha   90.00
_cell.angle_beta   90.00
_cell.angle_gamma   90.00
#
_symmetry.space_group_name_H-M   'P 1'
#
loop_
_entity.id
_entity.type
_entity.pdbx_description
1 polymer ?
#
loop_
_entity_poly.entity_id
_entity_poly.type
_entity_poly.pdbx_seq_one_letter_code
_entity_poly.pdbx_strand_id
1 'polypeptide(L)'
;VTEDCSAVACALVEAAIESADPKTSRLITLRLRLSGDYLVVELEAARFTMPPTSPDLRTGELQLGNGVKLIWCELPLPTGVNANAVPLPRREKRRSPAAEALGDEPDVDPELIQRILFGLGGSMGNGPGR
;
A
#
# COMPACT_ATOMS: atom_id res chain seq x y z
N VAL A 1 20.02 1.33 -11.11
CA VAL A 1 18.79 1.61 -10.32
C VAL A 1 17.55 1.82 -11.17
N THR A 2 17.54 2.73 -12.16
CA THR A 2 16.38 2.89 -13.09
C THR A 2 16.15 1.65 -13.96
N GLU A 3 17.22 1.07 -14.53
CA GLU A 3 17.13 -0.21 -15.24
C GLU A 3 16.63 -1.33 -14.33
N ASP A 4 17.16 -1.42 -13.11
CA ASP A 4 16.76 -2.43 -12.11
C ASP A 4 15.27 -2.34 -11.75
N CYS A 5 14.73 -1.13 -11.63
CA CYS A 5 13.31 -0.97 -11.36
C CYS A 5 12.42 -1.39 -12.53
N SER A 6 12.82 -1.07 -13.76
CA SER A 6 12.07 -1.52 -14.93
C SER A 6 12.09 -3.05 -15.03
N ALA A 7 13.25 -3.67 -14.76
CA ALA A 7 13.41 -5.12 -14.78
C ALA A 7 12.53 -5.80 -13.73
N VAL A 8 12.50 -5.28 -12.50
CA VAL A 8 11.64 -5.82 -11.42
C VAL A 8 10.16 -5.66 -11.76
N ALA A 9 9.74 -4.48 -12.25
CA ALA A 9 8.36 -4.25 -12.64
C ALA A 9 7.93 -5.16 -13.81
N CYS A 10 8.78 -5.33 -14.82
CA CYS A 10 8.53 -6.25 -15.94
C CYS A 10 8.43 -7.69 -15.47
N ALA A 11 9.37 -8.16 -14.63
CA ALA A 11 9.33 -9.52 -14.10
C ALA A 11 8.06 -9.80 -13.29
N LEU A 12 7.60 -8.83 -12.49
CA LEU A 12 6.34 -8.94 -11.76
C LEU A 12 5.13 -9.07 -12.69
N VAL A 13 5.06 -8.23 -13.73
CA VAL A 13 3.96 -8.24 -14.69
C VAL A 13 3.99 -9.51 -15.54
N GLU A 14 5.15 -9.92 -16.04
CA GLU A 14 5.33 -11.15 -16.81
C GLU A 14 4.86 -12.37 -16.02
N ALA A 15 5.30 -12.49 -14.78
CA ALA A 15 4.97 -13.64 -13.96
C ALA A 15 3.47 -13.63 -13.57
N ALA A 16 2.83 -12.47 -13.46
CA ALA A 16 1.38 -12.36 -13.29
C ALA A 16 0.60 -12.73 -14.56
N ILE A 17 1.11 -12.39 -15.75
CA ILE A 17 0.53 -12.81 -17.03
C ILE A 17 0.68 -14.32 -17.22
N GLU A 18 1.84 -14.89 -16.90
CA GLU A 18 2.09 -16.34 -17.00
C GLU A 18 1.18 -17.15 -16.07
N SER A 19 0.84 -16.59 -14.90
CA SER A 19 -0.06 -17.22 -13.93
C SER A 19 -1.55 -17.01 -14.26
N ALA A 20 -1.89 -16.12 -15.19
CA ALA A 20 -3.27 -15.78 -15.51
C ALA A 20 -3.94 -16.86 -16.36
N ASP A 21 -5.24 -17.10 -16.12
CA ASP A 21 -6.05 -17.99 -16.97
C ASP A 21 -6.41 -17.28 -18.28
N PRO A 22 -5.90 -17.75 -19.45
CA PRO A 22 -6.13 -17.11 -20.74
C PRO A 22 -7.61 -17.15 -21.18
N LYS A 23 -8.44 -17.97 -20.54
CA LYS A 23 -9.88 -18.06 -20.81
C LYS A 23 -10.69 -16.99 -20.08
N THR A 24 -10.06 -16.25 -19.17
CA THR A 24 -10.71 -15.18 -18.40
C THR A 24 -10.08 -13.83 -18.72
N SER A 25 -10.90 -12.83 -19.07
CA SER A 25 -10.43 -11.44 -19.13
C SER A 25 -10.44 -10.87 -17.71
N ARG A 26 -9.27 -10.48 -17.21
CA ARG A 26 -9.10 -9.86 -15.89
C ARG A 26 -8.19 -8.65 -15.98
N LEU A 27 -8.48 -7.66 -15.14
CA LEU A 27 -7.65 -6.48 -14.97
C LEU A 27 -6.48 -6.82 -14.04
N ILE A 28 -5.29 -6.35 -14.39
CA ILE A 28 -4.13 -6.32 -13.51
C ILE A 28 -3.85 -4.86 -13.19
N THR A 29 -3.63 -4.54 -11.91
CA THR A 29 -3.32 -3.18 -11.48
C THR A 29 -1.89 -3.12 -10.97
N LEU A 30 -1.05 -2.34 -11.66
CA LEU A 30 0.30 -2.00 -11.21
C LEU A 30 0.28 -0.58 -10.64
N ARG A 31 0.71 -0.42 -9.39
CA ARG A 31 0.85 0.88 -8.73
C ARG A 31 2.30 1.13 -8.38
N LEU A 32 2.80 2.30 -8.78
CA LEU A 32 4.13 2.79 -8.46
C LEU A 32 3.99 3.93 -7.45
N ARG A 33 4.62 3.81 -6.29
CA ARG A 33 4.54 4.80 -5.21
C ARG A 33 5.92 5.19 -4.72
N LEU A 34 6.26 6.47 -4.85
CA LEU A 34 7.45 7.03 -4.23
C LEU A 34 7.17 7.32 -2.75
N SER A 35 8.03 6.85 -1.85
CA SER A 35 7.89 6.98 -0.41
C SER A 35 9.24 7.07 0.28
N GLY A 36 9.61 8.26 0.78
CA GLY A 36 10.92 8.48 1.40
C GLY A 36 12.06 8.20 0.42
N ASP A 37 12.92 7.23 0.76
CA ASP A 37 14.06 6.81 -0.05
C ASP A 37 13.78 5.56 -0.89
N TYR A 38 12.51 5.20 -1.06
CA TYR A 38 12.11 3.98 -1.77
C TYR A 38 11.07 4.26 -2.86
N LEU A 39 11.16 3.47 -3.92
CA LEU A 39 10.08 3.24 -4.85
C LEU A 39 9.41 1.93 -4.50
N VAL A 40 8.12 2.00 -4.17
CA VAL A 40 7.29 0.83 -3.90
C VAL A 40 6.58 0.45 -5.19
N VAL A 41 6.76 -0.79 -5.62
CA VAL A 41 6.07 -1.39 -6.76
C VAL A 41 5.03 -2.35 -6.19
N GLU A 42 3.78 -2.14 -6.54
CA GLU A 42 2.65 -2.92 -6.03
C GLU A 42 1.88 -3.51 -7.22
N LEU A 43 1.62 -4.80 -7.18
CA LEU A 43 0.90 -5.53 -8.20
C LEU A 43 -0.32 -6.23 -7.59
N GLU A 44 -1.49 -5.88 -8.11
CA GLU A 44 -2.76 -6.52 -7.77
C GLU A 44 -3.21 -7.39 -8.95
N ALA A 45 -3.30 -8.70 -8.72
CA ALA A 45 -3.69 -9.68 -9.72
C ALA A 45 -4.40 -10.89 -9.09
N ALA A 46 -5.20 -11.59 -9.90
CA ALA A 46 -5.81 -12.85 -9.49
C ALA A 46 -4.80 -14.00 -9.65
N ARG A 47 -4.53 -14.74 -8.57
CA ARG A 47 -3.66 -15.94 -8.53
C ARG A 47 -2.30 -15.75 -9.22
N PHE A 48 -1.31 -15.35 -8.44
CA PHE A 48 0.06 -15.15 -8.90
C PHE A 48 1.03 -15.45 -7.74
N THR A 49 2.28 -15.83 -8.09
CA THR A 49 3.37 -16.11 -7.15
C THR A 49 4.54 -15.19 -7.46
N MET A 50 5.06 -14.53 -6.43
CA MET A 50 6.22 -13.64 -6.54
C MET A 50 7.38 -14.33 -7.31
N PRO A 51 7.90 -13.75 -8.42
CA PRO A 51 9.09 -14.25 -9.07
C PRO A 51 10.27 -14.17 -8.09
N PRO A 52 11.32 -14.99 -8.28
CA PRO A 52 12.52 -14.90 -7.46
C PRO A 52 13.16 -13.52 -7.62
N THR A 53 12.85 -12.62 -6.70
CA THR A 53 13.51 -11.32 -6.57
C THR A 53 14.88 -11.48 -5.92
N SER A 54 15.75 -10.49 -6.11
CA SER A 54 17.03 -10.46 -5.40
C SER A 54 16.80 -10.54 -3.88
N PRO A 55 17.66 -11.25 -3.14
CA PRO A 55 17.49 -11.51 -1.71
C PRO A 55 17.45 -10.23 -0.85
N ASP A 56 17.96 -9.12 -1.39
CA ASP A 56 18.07 -7.85 -0.70
C ASP A 56 16.82 -6.96 -0.82
N LEU A 57 15.86 -7.34 -1.67
CA LEU A 57 14.61 -6.59 -1.83
C LEU A 57 13.63 -6.91 -0.70
N ARG A 58 13.13 -5.87 -0.03
CA ARG A 58 11.99 -6.02 0.88
C ARG A 58 10.75 -6.30 0.05
N THR A 59 10.08 -7.39 0.36
CA THR A 59 8.90 -7.86 -0.37
C THR A 59 7.81 -8.30 0.59
N GLY A 60 6.57 -8.30 0.12
CA GLY A 60 5.45 -8.83 0.88
C GLY A 60 4.27 -9.22 0.00
N GLU A 61 3.41 -10.07 0.55
CA GLU A 61 2.17 -10.52 -0.07
C GLU A 61 1.00 -10.28 0.89
N LEU A 62 -0.12 -9.81 0.36
CA LEU A 62 -1.37 -9.65 1.06
C LEU A 62 -2.52 -10.20 0.22
N GLN A 63 -3.41 -10.99 0.84
CA GLN A 63 -4.64 -11.44 0.20
C GLN A 63 -5.69 -10.34 0.30
N LEU A 64 -6.06 -9.76 -0.84
CA LEU A 64 -7.20 -8.88 -0.99
C LEU A 64 -8.42 -9.78 -1.28
N GLY A 65 -9.58 -9.55 -0.66
CA GLY A 65 -10.72 -10.47 -0.77
C GLY A 65 -11.09 -10.89 -2.20
N ASN A 66 -11.88 -11.95 -2.34
CA ASN A 66 -12.33 -12.50 -3.65
C ASN A 66 -11.22 -13.19 -4.48
N GLY A 67 -10.15 -13.65 -3.85
CA GLY A 67 -9.08 -14.41 -4.51
C GLY A 67 -8.07 -13.54 -5.27
N VAL A 68 -8.04 -12.24 -4.94
CA VAL A 68 -7.06 -11.28 -5.46
C VAL A 68 -5.86 -11.22 -4.51
N LYS A 69 -4.66 -11.10 -5.07
CA LYS A 69 -3.44 -10.92 -4.30
C LYS A 69 -2.85 -9.57 -4.59
N LEU A 70 -2.38 -8.90 -3.55
CA LEU A 70 -1.46 -7.78 -3.62
C LEU A 70 -0.06 -8.28 -3.30
N ILE A 71 0.88 -8.07 -4.20
CA ILE A 71 2.29 -8.29 -3.94
C ILE A 71 2.99 -6.96 -4.07
N TRP A 72 3.98 -6.72 -3.22
CA TRP A 72 4.75 -5.50 -3.25
C TRP A 72 6.23 -5.75 -3.06
N CYS A 73 7.05 -4.86 -3.61
CA CYS A 73 8.47 -4.77 -3.31
C CYS A 73 8.92 -3.32 -3.15
N GLU A 74 9.92 -3.11 -2.31
CA GLU A 74 10.56 -1.81 -2.09
C GLU A 74 11.93 -1.81 -2.76
N LEU A 75 12.12 -0.90 -3.70
CA LEU A 75 13.41 -0.64 -4.33
C LEU A 75 14.03 0.62 -3.74
N PRO A 76 15.29 0.58 -3.26
CA PRO A 76 15.97 1.78 -2.82
C PRO A 76 16.17 2.73 -4.00
N LEU A 77 15.90 4.01 -3.77
CA LEU A 77 16.18 5.06 -4.74
C LEU A 77 17.69 5.25 -4.90
N PRO A 78 18.15 5.73 -6.07
CA PRO A 78 19.56 6.07 -6.26
C PRO A 78 20.02 7.09 -5.22
N THR A 79 21.28 6.99 -4.81
CA THR A 79 21.90 7.92 -3.85
C THR A 79 21.71 9.36 -4.31
N GLY A 80 21.18 10.23 -3.43
CA GLY A 80 20.89 11.63 -3.75
C GLY A 80 19.50 11.89 -4.34
N VAL A 81 18.64 10.86 -4.48
CA VAL A 81 17.25 10.97 -4.91
C VAL A 81 16.32 10.55 -3.76
N ASN A 82 15.40 11.43 -3.37
CA ASN A 82 14.35 11.15 -2.38
C ASN A 82 13.00 11.56 -2.96
N ALA A 83 11.92 10.87 -2.58
CA ALA A 83 10.55 11.16 -3.00
C ALA A 83 10.14 12.64 -2.77
N ASN A 84 10.66 13.30 -1.74
CA ASN A 84 10.43 14.71 -1.44
C ASN A 84 11.07 15.67 -2.46
N ALA A 85 12.04 15.20 -3.24
CA ALA A 85 12.66 15.99 -4.30
C ALA A 85 11.78 16.08 -5.57
N VAL A 86 10.74 15.25 -5.69
CA VAL A 86 9.77 15.29 -6.78
C VAL A 86 8.56 16.10 -6.33
N PRO A 87 8.38 17.35 -6.78
CA PRO A 87 7.15 18.09 -6.51
C PRO A 87 6.00 17.39 -7.22
N LEU A 88 5.23 16.59 -6.48
CA LEU A 88 3.99 16.04 -7.00
C LEU A 88 3.05 17.20 -7.33
N PRO A 89 2.30 17.13 -8.45
CA PRO A 89 1.26 18.10 -8.72
C PRO A 89 0.30 18.09 -7.52
N ARG A 90 0.41 19.15 -6.71
CA ARG A 90 -0.47 19.35 -5.57
C ARG A 90 -1.85 19.48 -6.18
N ARG A 91 -2.73 18.50 -5.98
CA ARG A 91 -4.16 18.76 -6.11
C ARG A 91 -4.41 19.94 -5.20
N GLU A 92 -4.66 21.12 -5.78
CA GLU A 92 -5.19 22.23 -5.00
C GLU A 92 -6.32 21.64 -4.16
N LYS A 93 -6.28 21.86 -2.85
CA LYS A 93 -7.39 21.53 -1.97
C LYS A 93 -8.54 22.46 -2.34
N ARG A 94 -9.17 22.22 -3.49
CA ARG A 94 -10.51 22.73 -3.75
C ARG A 94 -11.39 21.91 -2.83
N ARG A 95 -11.70 22.50 -1.67
CA ARG A 95 -12.68 21.97 -0.72
C ARG A 95 -13.90 21.60 -1.57
N SER A 96 -14.27 20.32 -1.60
CA SER A 96 -15.45 19.91 -2.37
C SER A 96 -16.67 20.56 -1.71
N PRO A 97 -17.74 20.88 -2.46
CA PRO A 97 -18.95 21.44 -1.87
C PRO A 97 -19.53 20.56 -0.76
N ALA A 98 -19.35 19.24 -0.86
CA ALA A 98 -19.69 18.28 0.18
C ALA A 98 -18.88 18.49 1.48
N ALA A 99 -17.59 18.82 1.38
CA ALA A 99 -16.75 19.12 2.54
C ALA A 99 -17.02 20.52 3.13
N GLU A 100 -17.54 21.48 2.36
CA GLU A 100 -18.02 22.76 2.91
C GLU A 100 -19.32 22.59 3.70
N ALA A 101 -20.21 21.69 3.25
CA ALA A 101 -21.45 21.38 3.95
C ALA A 101 -21.25 20.66 5.30
N LEU A 102 -20.08 20.05 5.51
CA LEU A 102 -19.74 19.31 6.73
C LEU A 102 -19.24 20.20 7.89
N GLY A 103 -18.98 21.49 7.65
CA GLY A 103 -18.47 22.41 8.69
C GLY A 103 -17.05 22.04 9.18
N ASP A 104 -16.52 22.81 10.14
CA ASP A 104 -15.30 22.41 10.84
C ASP A 104 -15.55 21.12 11.64
N GLU A 105 -14.51 20.28 11.73
CA GLU A 105 -14.53 19.06 12.55
C GLU A 105 -15.07 19.39 13.95
N PRO A 106 -15.95 18.54 14.53
CA PRO A 106 -16.38 18.74 15.90
C PRO A 106 -15.14 18.77 16.80
N ASP A 107 -15.09 19.73 17.73
CA ASP A 107 -14.06 19.79 18.75
C ASP A 107 -14.14 18.51 19.59
N VAL A 108 -13.36 17.50 19.22
CA VAL A 108 -13.37 16.21 19.90
C VAL A 108 -12.58 16.39 21.19
N ASP A 109 -13.30 16.39 22.30
CA ASP A 109 -12.72 16.52 23.63
C ASP A 109 -11.56 15.52 23.83
N PRO A 110 -10.34 16.00 24.13
CA PRO A 110 -9.17 15.15 24.33
C PRO A 110 -9.35 14.10 25.43
N GLU A 111 -10.24 14.31 26.40
CA GLU A 111 -10.56 13.30 27.43
C GLU A 111 -11.33 12.10 26.85
N LEU A 112 -12.16 12.32 25.83
CA LEU A 112 -12.93 11.27 25.16
C LEU A 112 -12.01 10.35 24.34
N ILE A 113 -11.00 10.93 23.69
CA ILE A 113 -9.95 10.19 22.97
C ILE A 113 -9.16 9.31 23.95
N GLN A 114 -8.76 9.88 25.09
CA GLN A 114 -8.06 9.13 26.14
C GLN A 114 -8.92 7.96 26.63
N ARG A 115 -10.20 8.18 26.89
CA ARG A 115 -11.11 7.11 27.35
C ARG A 115 -11.26 5.97 26.35
N ILE A 116 -11.31 6.27 25.04
CA ILE A 116 -11.36 5.24 23.98
C ILE A 116 -10.05 4.45 23.93
N LEU A 117 -8.91 5.13 23.98
CA LEU A 117 -7.59 4.49 23.96
C LEU A 117 -7.37 3.62 25.20
N PHE A 118 -7.81 4.06 26.38
CA PHE A 118 -7.78 3.27 27.61
C PHE A 118 -8.78 2.10 27.58
N GLY A 119 -9.97 2.30 27.01
CA GLY A 119 -10.98 1.25 26.86
C GLY A 119 -10.56 0.13 25.89
N LEU A 120 -9.83 0.47 24.83
CA LEU A 120 -9.29 -0.50 23.87
C LEU A 120 -8.07 -1.26 24.43
N GLY A 121 -7.34 -0.68 25.38
CA GLY A 121 -6.24 -1.35 26.09
C GLY A 121 -6.68 -2.36 27.16
N GLY A 122 -7.97 -2.42 27.51
CA GLY A 122 -8.51 -3.27 28.57
C GLY A 122 -9.08 -4.62 28.12
N SER A 123 -9.17 -4.91 26.82
CA SER A 123 -9.76 -6.17 26.32
C SER A 123 -8.72 -7.24 25.96
N MET A 124 -7.63 -7.32 26.71
CA MET A 124 -6.76 -8.49 26.73
C MET A 124 -6.29 -8.77 28.16
N GLY A 125 -7.04 -9.62 28.87
CA GLY A 125 -6.56 -10.31 30.06
C GLY A 125 -7.33 -10.04 31.35
N ASN A 126 -8.51 -10.66 31.51
CA ASN A 126 -8.87 -11.30 32.79
C ASN A 126 -10.02 -12.30 32.60
N GLY A 127 -9.70 -13.57 32.35
CA GLY A 127 -10.67 -14.66 32.55
C GLY A 127 -10.81 -14.91 34.06
N PRO A 128 -12.04 -15.01 34.61
CA PRO A 128 -12.20 -15.29 36.03
C PRO A 128 -11.86 -16.75 36.28
N GLY A 129 -10.89 -16.97 37.16
CA GLY A 129 -10.69 -18.25 37.81
C GLY A 129 -11.94 -18.62 38.61
N ARG A 130 -12.47 -19.81 38.35
CA ARG A 130 -13.15 -20.63 39.35
C ARG A 130 -13.11 -22.09 38.93
#